data_AF-A0A3A4X150-F1
#
_entry.id   AF-A0A3A4X150-F1
#
_cell.length_a   1.000
_cell.length_b   1.000
_cell.length_c   1.000
_cell.angle_alpha   90.00
_cell.angle_beta   90.00
_cell.angle_gamma   90.00
#
_symmetry.space_group_name_H-M   'P 1'
#
loop_
_entity.id
_entity.type
_entity.pdbx_description
1 polymer ?
#
loop_
_entity_poly.entity_id
_entity_poly.type
_entity_poly.pdbx_seq_one_letter_code
_entity_poly.pdbx_strand_id
1 'polypeptide(L)'
;MRTDDEFFEVVGEHMGAIQMLYHKFADKKPVMVITLPDSRIYAYPYSGYLKTLSTRSQEMLRKEYRAANKKNEMVVFVRDEKTRVLKSASFPIEEIEMT
;
A
#
# COMPACT_ATOMS: atom_id res chain seq x y z
N MET A 1 2.27 5.22 14.85
CA MET A 1 3.34 5.35 13.83
C MET A 1 3.88 6.77 13.83
N ARG A 2 5.13 6.96 14.24
CA ARG A 2 5.78 8.27 14.47
C ARG A 2 6.90 8.58 13.49
N THR A 3 7.67 7.58 13.09
CA THR A 3 8.85 7.74 12.21
C THR A 3 8.64 7.02 10.87
N ASP A 4 9.55 7.23 9.93
CA ASP A 4 9.59 6.46 8.69
C ASP A 4 10.16 5.06 8.94
N ASP A 5 11.05 4.91 9.92
CA ASP A 5 11.58 3.61 10.34
C ASP A 5 10.46 2.67 10.84
N GLU A 6 9.55 3.15 11.70
CA GLU A 6 8.38 2.39 12.15
C GLU A 6 7.46 1.97 10.97
N PHE A 7 7.39 2.79 9.92
CA PHE A 7 6.62 2.46 8.72
C PHE A 7 7.28 1.31 7.95
N PHE A 8 8.59 1.41 7.70
CA PHE A 8 9.32 0.40 6.94
C PHE A 8 9.44 -0.92 7.71
N GLU A 9 9.54 -0.88 9.04
CA GLU A 9 9.48 -2.07 9.90
C GLU A 9 8.16 -2.81 9.73
N VAL A 10 7.01 -2.12 9.90
CA VAL A 10 5.68 -2.72 9.73
C VAL A 10 5.48 -3.28 8.32
N VAL A 11 5.92 -2.56 7.28
CA VAL A 11 5.79 -3.05 5.91
C VAL A 11 6.72 -4.25 5.66
N GLY A 12 7.94 -4.23 6.20
CA GLY A 12 8.91 -5.31 6.10
C GLY A 12 8.41 -6.62 6.73
N GLU A 13 7.84 -6.54 7.93
CA GLU A 13 7.24 -7.69 8.63
C GLU A 13 6.15 -8.39 7.82
N HIS A 14 5.47 -7.66 6.94
CA HIS A 14 4.33 -8.15 6.17
C HIS A 14 4.60 -8.32 4.67
N MET A 15 5.83 -8.07 4.20
CA MET A 15 6.13 -7.93 2.76
C MET A 15 5.70 -9.15 1.93
N GLY A 16 5.98 -10.37 2.40
CA GLY A 16 5.57 -11.58 1.68
C GLY A 16 4.04 -11.69 1.49
N ALA A 17 3.27 -11.35 2.52
CA ALA A 17 1.81 -11.34 2.45
C ALA A 17 1.28 -10.22 1.55
N ILE A 18 1.94 -9.05 1.55
CA ILE A 18 1.63 -7.92 0.67
C ILE A 18 1.86 -8.32 -0.80
N GLN A 19 3.01 -8.89 -1.14
CA GLN A 19 3.34 -9.35 -2.49
C GLN A 19 2.30 -10.39 -2.95
N MET A 20 2.05 -11.43 -2.15
CA MET A 20 1.09 -12.48 -2.48
C MET A 20 -0.31 -11.93 -2.74
N LEU A 21 -0.79 -11.03 -1.87
CA LEU A 21 -2.11 -10.43 -2.01
C LEU A 21 -2.19 -9.46 -3.20
N TYR A 22 -1.11 -8.74 -3.50
CA TYR A 22 -1.01 -7.90 -4.69
C TYR A 22 -1.16 -8.74 -5.96
N HIS A 23 -0.38 -9.81 -6.09
CA HIS A 23 -0.42 -10.73 -7.24
C HIS A 23 -1.81 -11.34 -7.43
N LYS A 24 -2.45 -11.77 -6.34
CA LYS A 24 -3.83 -12.31 -6.37
C LYS A 24 -4.85 -11.35 -7.00
N PHE A 25 -4.63 -10.04 -6.90
CA PHE A 25 -5.54 -9.01 -7.38
C PHE A 25 -4.88 -8.07 -8.42
N ALA A 26 -3.82 -8.51 -9.07
CA ALA A 26 -3.03 -7.67 -9.98
C ALA A 26 -3.85 -7.09 -11.15
N ASP A 27 -4.87 -7.82 -11.59
CA ASP A 27 -5.85 -7.39 -12.61
C ASP A 27 -6.55 -6.07 -12.24
N LYS A 28 -6.75 -5.82 -10.94
CA LYS A 28 -7.40 -4.62 -10.41
C LYS A 28 -6.43 -3.49 -10.14
N LYS A 29 -5.12 -3.72 -10.32
CA LYS A 29 -4.02 -2.81 -10.00
C LYS A 29 -4.25 -2.14 -8.62
N PRO A 30 -4.14 -2.92 -7.54
CA PRO A 30 -4.55 -2.45 -6.24
C PRO A 30 -3.52 -1.49 -5.63
N VAL A 31 -3.98 -0.71 -4.66
CA VAL A 31 -3.10 -0.20 -3.60
C VAL A 31 -3.24 -1.12 -2.39
N MET A 32 -2.12 -1.32 -1.69
CA MET A 32 -2.07 -2.17 -0.51
C MET A 32 -2.26 -1.30 0.73
N VAL A 33 -3.02 -1.77 1.72
CA VAL A 33 -3.27 -1.01 2.95
C VAL A 33 -3.14 -1.94 4.15
N ILE A 34 -2.21 -1.64 5.04
CA ILE A 34 -2.08 -2.26 6.36
C ILE A 34 -2.81 -1.36 7.37
N THR A 35 -3.67 -1.95 8.19
CA THR A 35 -4.38 -1.25 9.27
C THR A 35 -3.81 -1.68 10.62
N LEU A 36 -3.45 -0.71 11.47
CA LEU A 36 -2.97 -0.93 12.83
C LEU A 36 -4.07 -0.60 13.85
N PRO A 37 -4.15 -1.33 14.99
CA PRO A 37 -3.15 -2.28 15.48
C PRO A 37 -3.31 -3.74 14.99
N ASP A 38 -4.41 -4.07 14.31
CA ASP A 38 -4.77 -5.46 13.97
C ASP A 38 -3.89 -6.08 12.86
N SER A 39 -2.99 -5.31 12.25
CA SER A 39 -2.15 -5.70 11.11
C SER A 39 -2.91 -6.35 9.95
N ARG A 40 -4.16 -5.92 9.70
CA ARG A 40 -4.94 -6.44 8.57
C ARG A 40 -4.48 -5.78 7.27
N ILE A 41 -4.24 -6.61 6.27
CA ILE A 41 -3.79 -6.20 4.93
C ILE A 41 -4.95 -6.29 3.96
N TYR A 42 -5.21 -5.19 3.24
CA TYR A 42 -6.24 -5.10 2.22
C TYR A 42 -5.62 -4.72 0.87
N ALA A 43 -6.14 -5.31 -0.20
CA ALA A 43 -5.89 -4.87 -1.56
C ALA A 43 -7.14 -4.11 -2.05
N TYR A 44 -7.04 -2.79 -2.17
CA TYR A 44 -8.13 -1.97 -2.69
C TYR A 44 -7.88 -1.61 -4.15
N PRO A 45 -8.86 -1.76 -5.05
CA PRO A 45 -8.76 -1.22 -6.40
C PRO A 45 -8.43 0.28 -6.34
N TYR A 46 -7.41 0.72 -7.08
CA TYR A 46 -6.92 2.10 -7.04
C TYR A 46 -8.04 3.14 -7.20
N SER A 47 -8.93 2.94 -8.19
CA SER A 47 -10.03 3.87 -8.48
C SER A 47 -11.06 3.93 -7.37
N GLY A 48 -11.28 2.82 -6.64
CA GLY A 48 -12.15 2.75 -5.48
C GLY A 48 -11.53 3.43 -4.27
N TYR A 49 -10.28 3.11 -3.95
CA TYR A 49 -9.58 3.69 -2.80
C TYR A 49 -9.41 5.20 -2.93
N LEU A 50 -9.10 5.69 -4.14
CA LEU A 50 -8.95 7.13 -4.41
C LEU A 50 -10.19 7.93 -3.97
N LYS A 51 -11.41 7.40 -4.19
CA LYS A 51 -12.66 8.08 -3.81
C LYS A 51 -12.87 8.17 -2.30
N THR A 52 -12.15 7.37 -1.51
CA THR A 52 -12.24 7.38 -0.04
C THR A 52 -11.37 8.47 0.60
N LEU A 53 -10.48 9.08 -0.18
CA LEU A 53 -9.50 10.05 0.29
C LEU A 53 -9.99 11.50 0.14
N SER A 54 -9.46 12.38 0.98
CA SER A 54 -9.61 13.84 0.81
C SER A 54 -9.04 14.31 -0.54
N THR A 55 -9.49 15.45 -1.06
CA THR A 55 -8.99 16.00 -2.35
C THR A 55 -7.47 16.12 -2.38
N ARG A 56 -6.86 16.62 -1.30
CA ARG A 56 -5.39 16.73 -1.17
C ARG A 56 -4.72 15.35 -1.27
N SER A 57 -5.23 14.38 -0.54
CA SER A 57 -4.69 13.00 -0.54
C SER A 57 -4.93 12.30 -1.89
N GLN A 58 -6.00 12.63 -2.61
CA GLN A 58 -6.23 12.11 -3.96
C GLN A 58 -5.17 12.59 -4.95
N GLU A 59 -4.81 13.88 -4.92
CA GLU A 59 -3.76 14.43 -5.79
C GLU A 59 -2.40 13.79 -5.52
N MET A 60 -2.07 13.61 -4.24
CA MET A 60 -0.87 12.92 -3.80
C MET A 60 -0.83 11.48 -4.31
N LEU A 61 -1.91 10.70 -4.07
CA LEU A 61 -2.00 9.32 -4.52
C LEU A 61 -1.95 9.21 -6.06
N ARG A 62 -2.60 10.10 -6.81
CA ARG A 62 -2.51 10.10 -8.28
C ARG A 62 -1.05 10.22 -8.75
N LYS A 63 -0.26 11.08 -8.11
CA LYS A 63 1.15 11.29 -8.44
C LYS A 63 1.98 10.07 -8.09
N GLU A 64 1.88 9.58 -6.86
CA GLU A 64 2.61 8.42 -6.35
C GLU A 64 2.30 7.16 -7.16
N TYR A 65 1.03 6.86 -7.35
CA TYR A 65 0.57 5.68 -8.08
C TYR A 65 1.02 5.67 -9.55
N ARG A 66 0.95 6.83 -10.21
CA ARG A 66 1.46 6.95 -11.59
C ARG A 66 2.97 6.74 -11.66
N ALA A 67 3.72 7.21 -10.66
CA ALA A 67 5.16 7.00 -10.61
C ALA A 67 5.51 5.53 -10.33
N ALA A 68 4.83 4.90 -9.38
CA ALA A 68 5.01 3.49 -9.01
C ALA A 68 4.74 2.56 -10.20
N ASN A 69 3.62 2.75 -10.91
CA ASN A 69 3.30 1.95 -12.10
C ASN A 69 4.36 2.03 -13.20
N LYS A 70 5.03 3.18 -13.38
CA LYS A 70 6.10 3.33 -14.37
C LYS A 70 7.36 2.54 -14.00
N LYS A 71 7.51 2.20 -12.72
CA LYS A 71 8.66 1.48 -12.16
C LYS A 71 8.36 0.02 -11.83
N ASN A 72 7.17 -0.48 -12.19
CA ASN A 72 6.69 -1.80 -11.76
C ASN A 72 6.67 -1.94 -10.22
N GLU A 73 6.22 -0.89 -9.54
CA GLU A 73 6.09 -0.83 -8.09
C GLU A 73 4.61 -0.79 -7.69
N MET A 74 4.32 -1.33 -6.50
CA MET A 74 3.04 -1.21 -5.82
C MET A 74 3.08 -0.07 -4.79
N VAL A 75 1.95 0.60 -4.56
CA VAL A 75 1.82 1.58 -3.48
C VAL A 75 1.28 0.87 -2.24
N VAL A 76 1.99 0.99 -1.13
CA VAL A 76 1.61 0.43 0.17
C VAL A 76 1.33 1.57 1.14
N PHE A 77 0.18 1.52 1.78
CA PHE A 77 -0.21 2.40 2.87
C PHE A 77 -0.14 1.69 4.21
N VAL A 78 0.27 2.41 5.25
CA VAL A 78 0.03 2.02 6.64
C VAL A 78 -0.90 3.05 7.26
N ARG A 79 -2.05 2.58 7.73
CA ARG A 79 -3.08 3.36 8.41
C ARG A 79 -3.05 3.01 9.89
N ASP A 80 -2.59 3.94 10.70
CA ASP A 80 -2.66 3.84 12.15
C ASP A 80 -3.98 4.47 12.64
N GLU A 81 -4.92 3.63 13.06
CA GLU A 81 -6.24 4.10 13.51
C GLU A 81 -6.17 4.79 14.88
N LYS A 82 -5.19 4.42 15.72
CA LYS A 82 -5.00 5.03 17.04
C LYS A 82 -4.46 6.45 16.91
N THR A 83 -3.45 6.65 16.06
CA THR A 83 -2.83 7.98 15.87
C THR A 83 -3.43 8.78 14.71
N ARG A 84 -4.39 8.19 13.95
CA ARG A 84 -4.99 8.77 12.74
C ARG A 84 -3.96 9.18 11.68
N VAL A 85 -2.85 8.44 11.61
CA VAL A 85 -1.77 8.68 10.65
C VAL A 85 -1.94 7.77 9.46
N LEU A 86 -1.77 8.32 8.26
CA LEU A 86 -1.69 7.58 7.01
C LEU A 86 -0.36 7.91 6.35
N LYS A 87 0.50 6.91 6.16
CA LYS A 87 1.75 7.03 5.38
C LYS A 87 1.71 6.08 4.20
N SER A 88 2.42 6.43 3.13
CA SER A 88 2.61 5.59 1.96
C SER A 88 4.05 5.61 1.46
N ALA A 89 4.45 4.50 0.84
CA ALA A 89 5.63 4.42 0.00
C ALA A 89 5.37 3.42 -1.15
N SER A 90 6.21 3.45 -2.17
CA SER A 90 6.19 2.45 -3.24
C SER A 90 7.26 1.39 -3.01
N PHE A 91 6.93 0.15 -3.40
CA PHE A 91 7.78 -1.02 -3.25
C PHE A 91 7.81 -1.81 -4.55
N PRO A 92 8.94 -2.42 -4.93
CA PRO A 92 9.03 -3.24 -6.13
C PRO A 92 8.03 -4.39 -6.05
N ILE A 93 7.39 -4.71 -7.18
CA ILE A 93 6.61 -5.94 -7.31
C ILE A 93 7.61 -7.04 -7.65
N GLU A 94 7.74 -8.02 -6.75
CA GLU A 94 8.66 -9.15 -6.91
C GLU A 94 7.95 -10.30 -7.66
N GLU A 95 8.69 -11.05 -8.47
CA GLU A 95 8.14 -12.30 -9.02
C GLU A 95 8.04 -13.33 -7.89
N ILE A 96 6.84 -13.88 -7.70
CA ILE A 96 6.65 -14.99 -6.75
C ILE A 96 6.61 -16.29 -7.56
N GLU A 97 7.57 -17.17 -7.32
CA GLU A 97 7.48 -18.56 -7.77
C GLU A 97 6.34 -19.25 -7.01
N MET A 98 5.21 -19.47 -7.67
CA MET A 98 4.14 -20.30 -7.13
C MET A 98 4.58 -21.77 -7.24
N THR A 99 5.25 -22.28 -6.21
CA THR A 99 5.56 -23.71 -6.05
C THR A 99 4.50 -24.42 -5.22
#